data_AF-A0A7X5U422-F1
#
_entry.id   AF-A0A7X5U422-F1
#
_cell.length_a   1.000
_cell.length_b   1.000
_cell.length_c   1.000
_cell.angle_alpha   90.00
_cell.angle_beta   90.00
_cell.angle_gamma   90.00
#
_symmetry.space_group_name_H-M   'P 1'
#
loop_
_entity.id
_entity.type
_entity.pdbx_description
1 polymer ?
#
loop_
_entity_poly.entity_id
_entity_poly.type
_entity_poly.pdbx_seq_one_letter_code
_entity_poly.pdbx_strand_id
1 'polypeptide(L)'
;MAFRTFSGRRFSENGWPYVDEGSCKWFQVAPGVSMQIQEGAPYEVLGAFARDYHEFVEPIFDPDCCCWTPGNSVPSSNHPGGTAYDLRWQSHPFQKRGSFTTAQLRTIQELLDWYEGTVFWAGIDWKKLDRSQGGWGSPIDEMHWQMGYGTYDQAAGRVQPWVSDFIARKIRTDGFSTFRRGGTGGAPTPSVDAAAVLAKAAGIPIAKATEILPEVAAGLRGSQCTSVLRIAMWLAQVGHESDNFEATEEYDKGDGGVTERWIYLGRTWIQLTWKSAYAGFGKWCCDRGLVTDPNVFVNNPRSLAGLQWAGLGAAYYWTETVRTQRKYHTLNEASDAGDVLVATQIINGGTNGLEDTNGRPGRRTRYNRALALGDQLLTLTTQSGDDDFMSALNADEQREVLNLLRVLAKIPYPSRSPLRRLGEGNIDTIAGIGLNEDGNVHVLVSILLGLVGDPNTLDDLAELADADLTKFPDRAGGKALAHRILVFIATINPTVLQGVTA
;
A
#
# COMPACT_ATOMS: atom_id res chain seq x y z
N MET A 1 -22.31 2.76 8.03
CA MET A 1 -22.89 3.85 7.21
C MET A 1 -24.15 3.35 6.51
N ALA A 2 -25.24 4.10 6.60
CA ALA A 2 -26.46 3.90 5.85
C ALA A 2 -26.50 4.89 4.66
N PHE A 3 -26.40 4.35 3.46
CA PHE A 3 -26.47 5.13 2.23
C PHE A 3 -27.92 5.46 1.88
N ARG A 4 -28.17 6.66 1.35
CA ARG A 4 -29.48 7.09 0.89
C ARG A 4 -29.44 7.64 -0.52
N THR A 5 -30.62 7.86 -1.10
CA THR A 5 -30.76 8.67 -2.32
C THR A 5 -31.19 10.08 -1.97
N PHE A 6 -30.59 11.07 -2.61
CA PHE A 6 -31.02 12.47 -2.53
C PHE A 6 -31.33 12.99 -3.93
N SER A 7 -32.51 13.57 -4.13
CA SER A 7 -32.97 14.06 -5.45
C SER A 7 -32.79 13.03 -6.59
N GLY A 8 -33.03 11.75 -6.30
CA GLY A 8 -32.88 10.64 -7.26
C GLY A 8 -31.43 10.19 -7.52
N ARG A 9 -30.44 10.74 -6.82
CA ARG A 9 -29.01 10.45 -6.99
C ARG A 9 -28.48 9.64 -5.80
N ARG A 10 -27.53 8.73 -6.07
CA ARG A 10 -26.79 7.98 -5.04
C ARG A 10 -25.51 8.68 -4.60
N PHE A 11 -24.93 9.51 -5.47
CA PHE A 11 -23.68 10.21 -5.24
C PHE A 11 -23.89 11.72 -5.39
N SER A 12 -23.21 12.48 -4.55
CA SER A 12 -23.11 13.93 -4.63
C SER A 12 -22.16 14.36 -5.75
N GLU A 13 -22.09 15.66 -5.99
CA GLU A 13 -21.33 16.26 -7.08
C GLU A 13 -19.82 15.97 -7.01
N ASN A 14 -19.23 15.94 -5.81
CA ASN A 14 -17.83 15.54 -5.61
C ASN A 14 -17.59 14.01 -5.70
N GLY A 15 -18.66 13.25 -5.95
CA GLY A 15 -18.63 11.82 -6.20
C GLY A 15 -18.79 10.92 -4.97
N TRP A 16 -19.00 11.48 -3.79
CA TRP A 16 -19.22 10.73 -2.55
C TRP A 16 -20.65 10.23 -2.40
N PRO A 17 -20.89 9.11 -1.70
CA PRO A 17 -22.24 8.58 -1.51
C PRO A 17 -23.05 9.45 -0.54
N TYR A 18 -24.33 9.65 -0.83
CA TYR A 18 -25.25 10.29 0.11
C TYR A 18 -25.49 9.39 1.33
N VAL A 19 -25.50 9.99 2.53
CA VAL A 19 -25.73 9.27 3.79
C VAL A 19 -26.81 9.94 4.63
N ASP A 20 -27.42 9.17 5.53
CA ASP A 20 -28.29 9.71 6.58
C ASP A 20 -27.49 10.41 7.69
N GLU A 21 -28.19 11.17 8.55
CA GLU A 21 -27.56 11.91 9.66
C GLU A 21 -26.81 10.99 10.63
N GLY A 22 -27.35 9.80 10.87
CA GLY A 22 -26.75 8.80 11.76
C GLY A 22 -25.43 8.23 11.26
N SER A 23 -25.06 8.50 10.00
CA SER A 23 -23.76 8.18 9.42
C SER A 23 -22.77 9.36 9.43
N CYS A 24 -23.14 10.45 10.11
CA CYS A 24 -22.30 11.63 10.31
C CYS A 24 -21.93 11.78 11.79
N LYS A 25 -20.70 12.22 12.04
CA LYS A 25 -20.14 12.40 13.38
C LYS A 25 -19.83 13.86 13.66
N TRP A 26 -20.18 14.30 14.87
CA TRP A 26 -19.81 15.61 15.38
C TRP A 26 -18.31 15.67 15.69
N PHE A 27 -17.68 16.78 15.33
CA PHE A 27 -16.33 17.12 15.76
C PHE A 27 -16.28 18.57 16.23
N GLN A 28 -15.42 18.81 17.21
CA GLN A 28 -15.14 20.15 17.68
C GLN A 28 -14.03 20.78 16.83
N VAL A 29 -14.30 21.98 16.31
CA VAL A 29 -13.32 22.83 15.61
C VAL A 29 -12.53 23.64 16.63
N ALA A 30 -13.25 24.28 17.55
CA ALA A 30 -12.72 25.14 18.61
C ALA A 30 -13.70 25.13 19.81
N PRO A 31 -13.32 25.66 20.98
CA PRO A 31 -14.25 25.84 22.11
C PRO A 31 -15.56 26.51 21.66
N GLY A 32 -16.69 25.80 21.81
CA GLY A 32 -18.02 26.30 21.45
C GLY A 32 -18.37 26.27 19.96
N VAL A 33 -17.57 25.61 19.11
CA VAL A 33 -17.82 25.51 17.65
C VAL A 33 -17.71 24.05 17.23
N SER A 34 -18.82 23.47 16.76
CA SER A 34 -18.88 22.06 16.37
C SER A 34 -19.55 21.87 15.02
N MET A 35 -19.11 20.86 14.30
CA MET A 35 -19.54 20.59 12.93
C MET A 35 -19.83 19.09 12.79
N GLN A 36 -20.79 18.72 11.95
CA GLN A 36 -21.18 17.32 11.73
C GLN A 36 -20.94 16.91 10.28
N ILE A 37 -20.15 15.86 10.07
CA ILE A 37 -19.77 15.43 8.72
C ILE A 37 -19.73 13.92 8.61
N GLN A 38 -19.78 13.37 7.39
CA GLN A 38 -19.80 11.93 7.14
C GLN A 38 -18.62 11.23 7.83
N GLU A 39 -18.91 10.13 8.51
CA GLU A 39 -17.89 9.28 9.14
C GLU A 39 -16.88 8.72 8.11
N GLY A 40 -15.62 8.58 8.53
CA GLY A 40 -14.53 8.11 7.68
C GLY A 40 -13.65 9.24 7.17
N ALA A 41 -13.11 9.11 5.95
CA ALA A 41 -12.17 10.10 5.42
C ALA A 41 -12.70 11.55 5.33
N PRO A 42 -14.02 11.83 5.08
CA PRO A 42 -14.51 13.20 5.17
C PRO A 42 -14.34 13.79 6.57
N TYR A 43 -14.62 13.02 7.62
CA TYR A 43 -14.40 13.42 9.02
C TYR A 43 -12.93 13.75 9.31
N GLU A 44 -12.00 12.89 8.88
CA GLU A 44 -10.57 13.09 9.13
C GLU A 44 -10.02 14.30 8.38
N VAL A 45 -10.30 14.39 7.07
CA VAL A 45 -9.73 15.41 6.19
C VAL A 45 -10.39 16.77 6.45
N LEU A 46 -11.72 16.86 6.35
CA LEU A 46 -12.42 18.13 6.45
C LEU A 46 -12.47 18.63 7.89
N GLY A 47 -12.44 17.73 8.88
CA GLY A 47 -12.33 18.09 10.28
C GLY A 47 -10.98 18.73 10.62
N ALA A 48 -9.89 18.15 10.13
CA ALA A 48 -8.56 18.75 10.26
C ALA A 48 -8.46 20.09 9.51
N PHE A 49 -9.01 20.16 8.29
CA PHE A 49 -9.01 21.38 7.50
C PHE A 49 -9.76 22.51 8.20
N ALA A 50 -10.93 22.24 8.80
CA ALA A 50 -11.70 23.25 9.53
C ALA A 50 -10.90 23.82 10.72
N ARG A 51 -10.14 22.99 11.44
CA ARG A 51 -9.26 23.43 12.53
C ARG A 51 -8.09 24.28 12.02
N ASP A 52 -7.54 23.94 10.86
CA ASP A 52 -6.48 24.73 10.23
C ASP A 52 -6.98 26.07 9.71
N TYR A 53 -8.16 26.08 9.10
CA TYR A 53 -8.83 27.29 8.68
C TYR A 53 -9.09 28.21 9.88
N HIS A 54 -9.66 27.67 10.95
CA HIS A 54 -9.94 28.41 12.19
C HIS A 54 -8.69 29.10 12.75
N GLU A 55 -7.58 28.37 12.79
CA GLU A 55 -6.33 28.83 13.39
C GLU A 55 -5.57 29.81 12.48
N PHE A 56 -5.48 29.52 11.18
CA PHE A 56 -4.52 30.20 10.30
C PHE A 56 -5.15 31.15 9.27
N VAL A 57 -6.45 31.02 8.98
CA VAL A 57 -7.16 31.88 8.04
C VAL A 57 -8.02 32.89 8.79
N GLU A 58 -9.02 32.40 9.54
CA GLU A 58 -9.83 33.18 10.46
C GLU A 58 -10.71 32.30 11.36
N PRO A 59 -11.10 32.77 12.57
CA PRO A 59 -11.93 32.00 13.48
C PRO A 59 -13.29 31.62 12.90
N ILE A 60 -13.71 30.36 13.04
CA ILE A 60 -15.05 29.88 12.69
C ILE A 60 -16.00 30.10 13.88
N PHE A 61 -17.28 30.41 13.62
CA PHE A 61 -18.33 30.54 14.63
C PHE A 61 -19.52 29.63 14.29
N ASP A 62 -20.07 28.95 15.30
CA ASP A 62 -21.15 27.96 15.14
C ASP A 62 -22.39 28.49 14.40
N PRO A 63 -22.92 29.70 14.69
CA PRO A 63 -24.09 30.24 13.99
C PRO A 63 -23.83 30.67 12.53
N ASP A 64 -22.56 30.62 12.11
CA ASP A 64 -22.06 31.14 10.84
C ASP A 64 -21.38 30.02 10.02
N CYS A 65 -21.83 28.77 10.20
CA CYS A 65 -21.37 27.61 9.43
C CYS A 65 -22.46 26.53 9.31
N CYS A 66 -22.36 25.68 8.29
CA CYS A 66 -23.27 24.53 8.11
C CYS A 66 -22.58 23.40 7.35
N CYS A 67 -22.87 22.16 7.74
CA CYS A 67 -22.24 20.95 7.19
C CYS A 67 -23.28 20.02 6.57
N TRP A 68 -23.50 18.84 7.16
CA TRP A 68 -24.55 17.93 6.73
C TRP A 68 -25.93 18.56 6.87
N THR A 69 -26.78 18.39 5.85
CA THR A 69 -28.19 18.81 5.89
C THR A 69 -29.10 17.71 5.37
N PRO A 70 -30.34 17.56 5.89
CA PRO A 70 -31.28 16.55 5.39
C PRO A 70 -31.68 16.81 3.93
N GLY A 71 -31.71 18.07 3.51
CA GLY A 71 -31.97 18.49 2.13
C GLY A 71 -31.20 19.74 1.72
N ASN A 72 -31.30 20.10 0.45
CA ASN A 72 -30.65 21.27 -0.15
C ASN A 72 -31.43 21.72 -1.40
N SER A 73 -31.35 23.00 -1.77
CA SER A 73 -31.97 23.52 -3.00
C SER A 73 -31.23 23.08 -4.28
N VAL A 74 -29.97 22.66 -4.17
CA VAL A 74 -29.16 22.13 -5.27
C VAL A 74 -29.26 20.60 -5.29
N PRO A 75 -29.84 19.97 -6.34
CA PRO A 75 -30.08 18.52 -6.39
C PRO A 75 -28.83 17.63 -6.29
N SER A 76 -27.65 18.15 -6.64
CA SER A 76 -26.37 17.45 -6.56
C SER A 76 -25.48 17.93 -5.40
N SER A 77 -26.01 18.72 -4.46
CA SER A 77 -25.24 19.29 -3.35
C SER A 77 -24.43 18.23 -2.60
N ASN A 78 -23.28 18.63 -2.07
CA ASN A 78 -22.39 17.80 -1.25
C ASN A 78 -22.78 17.83 0.25
N HIS A 79 -23.60 18.79 0.69
CA HIS A 79 -24.11 18.87 2.08
C HIS A 79 -24.93 17.65 2.49
N PRO A 80 -25.90 17.15 1.70
CA PRO A 80 -26.70 15.99 2.09
C PRO A 80 -25.90 14.68 2.18
N GLY A 81 -24.68 14.66 1.63
CA GLY A 81 -23.74 13.55 1.75
C GLY A 81 -22.77 13.71 2.92
N GLY A 82 -22.75 14.87 3.59
CA GLY A 82 -21.81 15.15 4.66
C GLY A 82 -20.38 15.17 4.14
N THR A 83 -20.16 15.69 2.94
CA THR A 83 -18.81 15.81 2.34
C THR A 83 -18.48 17.24 1.93
N ALA A 84 -19.21 18.20 2.49
CA ALA A 84 -18.99 19.63 2.34
C ALA A 84 -19.47 20.41 3.55
N TYR A 85 -19.00 21.64 3.66
CA TYR A 85 -19.51 22.64 4.57
C TYR A 85 -19.34 24.06 4.03
N ASP A 86 -20.15 24.96 4.57
CA ASP A 86 -20.01 26.40 4.40
C ASP A 86 -19.42 26.99 5.67
N LEU A 87 -18.38 27.82 5.53
CA LEU A 87 -17.71 28.52 6.60
C LEU A 87 -17.91 30.03 6.47
N ARG A 88 -18.30 30.68 7.57
CA ARG A 88 -18.33 32.13 7.73
C ARG A 88 -19.19 32.83 6.66
N TRP A 89 -20.39 32.30 6.38
CA TRP A 89 -21.28 32.79 5.31
C TRP A 89 -21.66 34.28 5.43
N GLN A 90 -21.61 34.87 6.64
CA GLN A 90 -21.87 36.29 6.84
C GLN A 90 -20.73 37.14 6.29
N SER A 91 -19.50 36.65 6.40
CA SER A 91 -18.29 37.31 5.88
C SER A 91 -18.01 36.96 4.42
N HIS A 92 -18.35 35.74 3.99
CA HIS A 92 -18.14 35.23 2.62
C HIS A 92 -19.47 34.85 1.95
N PRO A 93 -20.39 35.81 1.73
CA PRO A 93 -21.73 35.51 1.26
C PRO A 93 -21.74 34.94 -0.16
N PHE A 94 -22.63 33.97 -0.38
CA PHE A 94 -22.87 33.33 -1.67
C PHE A 94 -22.99 34.35 -2.82
N GLN A 95 -22.40 34.01 -3.96
CA GLN A 95 -22.31 34.83 -5.19
C GLN A 95 -21.55 36.15 -5.08
N LYS A 96 -20.85 36.42 -3.97
CA LYS A 96 -19.92 37.54 -3.87
C LYS A 96 -18.48 37.07 -3.96
N ARG A 97 -17.64 37.88 -4.61
CA ARG A 97 -16.21 37.65 -4.80
C ARG A 97 -15.40 38.67 -4.01
N GLY A 98 -14.20 38.28 -3.59
CA GLY A 98 -13.23 39.17 -2.97
C GLY A 98 -13.56 39.47 -1.51
N SER A 99 -14.21 38.53 -0.83
CA SER A 99 -14.48 38.64 0.61
C SER A 99 -13.25 38.32 1.48
N PHE A 100 -12.24 37.64 0.93
CA PHE A 100 -10.97 37.37 1.59
C PHE A 100 -9.93 38.45 1.35
N THR A 101 -9.12 38.75 2.37
CA THR A 101 -7.92 39.58 2.24
C THR A 101 -6.82 38.83 1.48
N THR A 102 -5.83 39.56 0.93
CA THR A 102 -4.68 38.97 0.24
C THR A 102 -3.85 38.02 1.12
N ALA A 103 -3.75 38.30 2.42
CA ALA A 103 -3.06 37.43 3.37
C ALA A 103 -3.83 36.12 3.59
N GLN A 104 -5.15 36.20 3.76
CA GLN A 104 -6.02 35.02 3.88
C GLN A 104 -5.97 34.16 2.62
N LEU A 105 -6.07 34.76 1.43
CA LEU A 105 -5.96 34.04 0.16
C LEU A 105 -4.61 33.31 0.02
N ARG A 106 -3.51 33.90 0.50
CA ARG A 106 -2.20 33.24 0.52
C ARG A 106 -2.21 32.01 1.44
N THR A 107 -2.73 32.15 2.66
CA THR A 107 -2.81 31.01 3.59
C THR A 107 -3.75 29.92 3.07
N ILE A 108 -4.88 30.29 2.46
CA ILE A 108 -5.80 29.33 1.83
C ILE A 108 -5.09 28.56 0.73
N GLN A 109 -4.30 29.22 -0.12
CA GLN A 109 -3.52 28.54 -1.15
C GLN A 109 -2.51 27.56 -0.55
N GLU A 110 -1.78 27.98 0.48
CA GLU A 110 -0.84 27.09 1.19
C GLU A 110 -1.56 25.87 1.81
N LEU A 111 -2.76 26.05 2.36
CA LEU A 111 -3.58 24.96 2.86
C LEU A 111 -3.98 24.02 1.72
N LEU A 112 -4.55 24.53 0.63
CA LEU A 112 -5.00 23.68 -0.48
C LEU A 112 -3.84 22.89 -1.12
N ASP A 113 -2.69 23.53 -1.31
CA ASP A 113 -1.47 22.87 -1.79
C ASP A 113 -1.02 21.77 -0.81
N TRP A 114 -1.06 22.05 0.49
CA TRP A 114 -0.65 21.09 1.52
C TRP A 114 -1.64 19.93 1.68
N TYR A 115 -2.94 20.15 1.48
CA TYR A 115 -3.98 19.13 1.50
C TYR A 115 -4.00 18.27 0.22
N GLU A 116 -3.08 18.48 -0.73
CA GLU A 116 -2.79 17.56 -1.85
C GLU A 116 -4.05 17.18 -2.67
N GLY A 117 -5.00 18.11 -2.81
CA GLY A 117 -6.25 17.89 -3.54
C GLY A 117 -7.31 17.07 -2.80
N THR A 118 -7.12 16.71 -1.53
CA THR A 118 -8.18 16.08 -0.72
C THR A 118 -9.29 17.05 -0.34
N VAL A 119 -9.03 18.37 -0.41
CA VAL A 119 -10.00 19.45 -0.17
C VAL A 119 -10.14 20.31 -1.43
N PHE A 120 -11.38 20.65 -1.76
CA PHE A 120 -11.71 21.59 -2.82
C PHE A 120 -12.39 22.83 -2.23
N TRP A 121 -12.10 23.99 -2.82
CA TRP A 121 -12.69 25.27 -2.47
C TRP A 121 -13.40 25.91 -3.68
N ALA A 122 -14.66 26.29 -3.50
CA ALA A 122 -15.48 26.86 -4.57
C ALA A 122 -15.28 28.37 -4.82
N GLY A 123 -14.39 29.03 -4.05
CA GLY A 123 -14.09 30.44 -4.22
C GLY A 123 -13.06 30.78 -5.30
N ILE A 124 -12.29 29.82 -5.82
CA ILE A 124 -11.20 30.11 -6.77
C ILE A 124 -11.72 30.56 -8.15
N ASP A 125 -11.17 31.67 -8.67
CA ASP A 125 -11.35 32.11 -10.07
C ASP A 125 -10.32 31.43 -10.99
N TRP A 126 -10.59 30.18 -11.36
CA TRP A 126 -9.71 29.36 -12.21
C TRP A 126 -9.63 29.83 -13.68
N LYS A 127 -10.20 30.99 -14.05
CA LYS A 127 -9.94 31.60 -15.36
C LYS A 127 -8.55 32.25 -15.46
N LYS A 128 -7.82 32.39 -14.35
CA LYS A 128 -6.48 33.03 -14.28
C LYS A 128 -5.31 32.06 -14.03
N LEU A 129 -5.58 30.79 -13.72
CA LEU A 129 -4.59 29.73 -13.51
C LEU A 129 -4.94 28.57 -14.45
N ASP A 130 -3.93 27.83 -14.91
CA ASP A 130 -4.01 26.74 -15.89
C ASP A 130 -5.30 25.87 -15.82
N ARG A 131 -5.87 25.57 -17.00
CA ARG A 131 -7.19 24.95 -17.21
C ARG A 131 -7.28 23.45 -16.85
N SER A 132 -6.22 22.87 -16.29
CA SER A 132 -6.12 21.43 -16.03
C SER A 132 -6.74 21.00 -14.68
N GLN A 133 -7.09 21.94 -13.80
CA GLN A 133 -7.61 21.65 -12.45
C GLN A 133 -8.95 22.35 -12.21
N GLY A 134 -10.02 21.55 -12.17
CA GLY A 134 -11.41 21.99 -12.17
C GLY A 134 -11.76 22.94 -11.02
N GLY A 135 -12.49 24.00 -11.35
CA GLY A 135 -12.86 25.10 -10.47
C GLY A 135 -14.24 25.65 -10.75
N TRP A 136 -14.90 26.23 -9.74
CA TRP A 136 -16.21 26.85 -9.95
C TRP A 136 -16.03 28.26 -10.54
N GLY A 137 -16.25 28.37 -11.85
CA GLY A 137 -16.36 29.68 -12.52
C GLY A 137 -17.71 30.37 -12.26
N SER A 138 -18.72 29.61 -11.84
CA SER A 138 -20.06 30.05 -11.46
C SER A 138 -20.85 28.86 -10.85
N PRO A 139 -21.64 29.06 -9.76
CA PRO A 139 -21.72 30.28 -8.96
C PRO A 139 -20.41 30.53 -8.19
N ILE A 140 -20.21 31.79 -7.77
CA ILE A 140 -19.09 32.16 -6.91
C ILE A 140 -19.48 31.78 -5.49
N ASP A 141 -18.69 30.95 -4.82
CA ASP A 141 -19.06 30.45 -3.50
C ASP A 141 -17.84 30.40 -2.57
N GLU A 142 -17.43 31.57 -2.08
CA GLU A 142 -16.22 31.72 -1.25
C GLU A 142 -16.36 31.08 0.15
N MET A 143 -17.58 30.85 0.64
CA MET A 143 -17.84 30.12 1.90
C MET A 143 -17.74 28.60 1.77
N HIS A 144 -17.84 28.04 0.56
CA HIS A 144 -18.07 26.60 0.36
C HIS A 144 -16.79 25.78 0.18
N TRP A 145 -16.67 24.71 0.98
CA TRP A 145 -15.55 23.77 1.00
C TRP A 145 -16.07 22.33 0.96
N GLN A 146 -15.33 21.42 0.33
CA GLN A 146 -15.75 20.04 0.18
C GLN A 146 -14.58 19.07 0.05
N MET A 147 -14.86 17.76 0.17
CA MET A 147 -13.92 16.73 -0.28
C MET A 147 -13.58 16.96 -1.74
N GLY A 148 -12.30 16.86 -2.07
CA GLY A 148 -11.80 17.00 -3.43
C GLY A 148 -12.41 15.97 -4.39
N TYR A 149 -12.46 16.31 -5.67
CA TYR A 149 -12.92 15.37 -6.70
C TYR A 149 -12.00 14.16 -6.80
N GLY A 150 -12.56 13.00 -7.13
CA GLY A 150 -11.77 11.78 -7.31
C GLY A 150 -11.09 11.29 -6.03
N THR A 151 -11.62 11.67 -4.86
CA THR A 151 -11.20 11.14 -3.54
C THR A 151 -11.98 9.88 -3.13
N TYR A 152 -13.06 9.56 -3.84
CA TYR A 152 -13.87 8.36 -3.67
C TYR A 152 -13.99 7.59 -4.99
N ASP A 153 -13.74 6.28 -4.95
CA ASP A 153 -13.94 5.37 -6.07
C ASP A 153 -15.37 4.83 -6.03
N GLN A 154 -16.23 5.38 -6.89
CA GLN A 154 -17.63 4.96 -6.98
C GLN A 154 -17.79 3.52 -7.48
N ALA A 155 -16.89 3.05 -8.35
CA ALA A 155 -16.98 1.71 -8.92
C ALA A 155 -16.58 0.66 -7.88
N ALA A 156 -15.55 0.94 -7.09
CA ALA A 156 -15.10 0.07 -6.00
C ALA A 156 -15.84 0.30 -4.66
N GLY A 157 -16.62 1.38 -4.54
CA GLY A 157 -17.37 1.72 -3.33
C GLY A 157 -16.49 2.04 -2.12
N ARG A 158 -15.31 2.65 -2.35
CA ARG A 158 -14.31 2.93 -1.29
C ARG A 158 -13.56 4.24 -1.51
N VAL A 159 -12.91 4.70 -0.46
CA VAL A 159 -11.93 5.80 -0.52
C VAL A 159 -10.77 5.44 -1.44
N GLN A 160 -10.27 6.43 -2.18
CA GLN A 160 -9.10 6.25 -3.00
C GLN A 160 -7.83 6.07 -2.14
N PRO A 161 -6.94 5.11 -2.45
CA PRO A 161 -5.79 4.79 -1.60
C PRO A 161 -4.89 5.97 -1.24
N TRP A 162 -4.73 6.93 -2.15
CA TRP A 162 -3.91 8.13 -1.94
C TRP A 162 -4.49 9.07 -0.86
N VAL A 163 -5.81 9.04 -0.64
CA VAL A 163 -6.47 9.82 0.42
C VAL A 163 -6.21 9.16 1.78
N SER A 164 -6.26 7.82 1.85
CA SER A 164 -5.88 7.09 3.07
C SER A 164 -4.41 7.32 3.42
N ASP A 165 -3.54 7.33 2.41
CA ASP A 165 -2.12 7.69 2.57
C ASP A 165 -1.96 9.15 3.06
N PHE A 166 -2.72 10.10 2.50
CA PHE A 166 -2.74 11.48 3.00
C PHE A 166 -3.12 11.54 4.48
N ILE A 167 -4.22 10.90 4.89
CA ILE A 167 -4.68 10.89 6.29
C ILE A 167 -3.58 10.34 7.19
N ALA A 168 -3.01 9.19 6.84
CA ALA A 168 -1.95 8.56 7.62
C ALA A 168 -0.70 9.45 7.74
N ARG A 169 -0.32 10.15 6.67
CA ARG A 169 0.88 11.00 6.64
C ARG A 169 0.71 12.36 7.30
N LYS A 170 -0.51 12.89 7.35
CA LYS A 170 -0.74 14.33 7.55
C LYS A 170 -1.70 14.66 8.68
N ILE A 171 -2.56 13.73 9.09
CA ILE A 171 -3.55 13.97 10.15
C ILE A 171 -3.14 13.20 11.42
N ARG A 172 -3.13 13.89 12.56
CA ARG A 172 -2.79 13.34 13.89
C ARG A 172 -3.99 12.61 14.51
N THR A 173 -3.74 11.77 15.51
CA THR A 173 -4.78 11.11 16.34
C THR A 173 -5.86 12.04 16.86
N ASP A 174 -5.48 13.25 17.25
CA ASP A 174 -6.37 14.23 17.87
C ASP A 174 -7.21 15.00 16.85
N GLY A 175 -7.12 14.61 15.57
CA GLY A 175 -7.83 15.21 14.46
C GLY A 175 -7.20 16.52 13.96
N PHE A 176 -6.07 16.97 14.52
CA PHE A 176 -5.34 18.11 13.98
C PHE A 176 -4.41 17.67 12.85
N SER A 177 -4.22 18.53 11.86
CA SER A 177 -3.22 18.29 10.82
C SER A 177 -1.81 18.62 11.35
N THR A 178 -0.78 18.13 10.67
CA THR A 178 0.61 18.53 10.92
C THR A 178 0.99 19.86 10.24
N PHE A 179 0.07 20.49 9.49
CA PHE A 179 0.29 21.79 8.85
C PHE A 179 0.67 22.84 9.89
N ARG A 180 1.88 23.42 9.75
CA ARG A 180 2.47 24.43 10.65
C ARG A 180 2.54 24.06 12.14
N ARG A 181 2.24 22.80 12.51
CA ARG A 181 2.26 22.32 13.91
C ARG A 181 3.37 21.31 14.18
N GLY A 182 4.03 20.81 13.13
CA GLY A 182 5.02 19.75 13.27
C GLY A 182 4.40 18.45 13.83
N GLY A 183 5.26 17.51 14.25
CA GLY A 183 4.85 16.16 14.62
C GLY A 183 4.70 15.25 13.41
N THR A 184 4.73 13.94 13.64
CA THR A 184 4.43 12.95 12.61
C THR A 184 2.92 12.92 12.40
N GLY A 185 2.49 12.88 11.13
CA GLY A 185 1.13 12.48 10.85
C GLY A 185 0.96 11.02 11.26
N GLY A 186 -0.24 10.73 11.73
CA GLY A 186 -0.53 9.48 12.37
C GLY A 186 -1.39 9.72 13.59
N ALA A 187 -2.60 9.17 13.54
CA ALA A 187 -2.81 8.16 14.55
C ALA A 187 -1.58 7.24 14.60
N PRO A 188 -1.05 6.79 15.76
CA PRO A 188 -0.42 5.49 15.70
C PRO A 188 -1.50 4.67 15.00
N THR A 189 -1.18 4.03 13.87
CA THR A 189 -1.95 2.85 13.53
C THR A 189 -2.02 2.15 14.88
N PRO A 190 -3.20 2.01 15.52
CA PRO A 190 -3.26 1.03 16.59
C PRO A 190 -2.59 -0.16 15.91
N SER A 191 -1.56 -0.75 16.51
CA SER A 191 -1.19 -2.08 16.06
C SER A 191 -2.53 -2.82 16.15
N VAL A 192 -3.23 -2.96 15.02
CA VAL A 192 -4.62 -3.38 15.07
C VAL A 192 -4.42 -4.81 15.45
N ASP A 193 -4.65 -5.09 16.73
CA ASP A 193 -4.26 -6.35 17.33
C ASP A 193 -4.79 -7.42 16.40
N ALA A 194 -3.88 -8.09 15.68
CA ALA A 194 -4.27 -8.95 14.58
C ALA A 194 -5.11 -10.11 15.12
N ALA A 195 -4.92 -10.48 16.39
CA ALA A 195 -5.80 -11.38 17.09
C ALA A 195 -7.21 -10.77 17.29
N ALA A 196 -7.33 -9.49 17.66
CA ALA A 196 -8.62 -8.81 17.77
C ALA A 196 -9.34 -8.64 16.41
N VAL A 197 -8.60 -8.39 15.32
CA VAL A 197 -9.15 -8.38 13.96
C VAL A 197 -9.66 -9.77 13.61
N LEU A 198 -8.84 -10.80 13.80
CA LEU A 198 -9.19 -12.18 13.51
C LEU A 198 -10.40 -12.64 14.33
N ALA A 199 -10.45 -12.32 15.63
CA ALA A 199 -11.58 -12.63 16.50
C ALA A 199 -12.89 -12.08 15.95
N LYS A 200 -12.91 -10.79 15.56
CA LYS A 200 -14.09 -10.14 14.97
C LYS A 200 -14.44 -10.73 13.60
N ALA A 201 -13.43 -10.94 12.75
CA ALA A 201 -13.62 -11.41 11.38
C ALA A 201 -14.19 -12.82 11.33
N ALA A 202 -13.60 -13.74 12.09
CA ALA A 202 -14.03 -15.14 12.17
C ALA A 202 -15.24 -15.31 13.08
N GLY A 203 -15.49 -14.38 14.02
CA GLY A 203 -16.53 -14.50 15.04
C GLY A 203 -16.18 -15.56 16.09
N ILE A 204 -14.92 -15.56 16.54
CA ILE A 204 -14.35 -16.49 17.53
C ILE A 204 -13.86 -15.72 18.78
N PRO A 205 -13.70 -16.37 19.93
CA PRO A 205 -13.13 -15.73 21.12
C PRO A 205 -11.72 -15.20 20.87
N ILE A 206 -11.36 -14.09 21.51
CA ILE A 206 -10.03 -13.47 21.37
C ILE A 206 -8.90 -14.44 21.70
N ALA A 207 -9.05 -15.27 22.74
CA ALA A 207 -8.04 -16.26 23.11
C ALA A 207 -7.77 -17.27 22.00
N LYS A 208 -8.83 -17.73 21.32
CA LYS A 208 -8.71 -18.63 20.17
C LYS A 208 -8.04 -17.94 19.00
N ALA A 209 -8.44 -16.69 18.72
CA ALA A 209 -7.82 -15.90 17.67
C ALA A 209 -6.32 -15.68 17.92
N THR A 210 -5.92 -15.39 19.16
CA THR A 210 -4.50 -15.26 19.55
C THR A 210 -3.75 -16.58 19.34
N GLU A 211 -4.34 -17.72 19.72
CA GLU A 211 -3.74 -19.04 19.56
C GLU A 211 -3.46 -19.37 18.08
N ILE A 212 -4.44 -19.15 17.20
CA ILE A 212 -4.39 -19.64 15.81
C ILE A 212 -3.88 -18.60 14.80
N LEU A 213 -3.59 -17.38 15.24
CA LEU A 213 -3.18 -16.29 14.37
C LEU A 213 -1.97 -16.64 13.48
N PRO A 214 -0.90 -17.29 13.99
CA PRO A 214 0.23 -17.65 13.14
C PRO A 214 -0.17 -18.57 11.97
N GLU A 215 -1.03 -19.56 12.22
CA GLU A 215 -1.48 -20.53 11.24
C GLU A 215 -2.50 -19.95 10.26
N VAL A 216 -3.38 -19.04 10.72
CA VAL A 216 -4.23 -18.25 9.83
C VAL A 216 -3.38 -17.40 8.90
N ALA A 217 -2.39 -16.70 9.43
CA ALA A 217 -1.51 -15.85 8.64
C ALA A 217 -0.71 -16.68 7.61
N ALA A 218 -0.18 -17.84 8.01
CA ALA A 218 0.50 -18.77 7.12
C ALA A 218 -0.44 -19.30 6.02
N GLY A 219 -1.67 -19.66 6.37
CA GLY A 219 -2.70 -20.10 5.44
C GLY A 219 -3.10 -19.03 4.43
N LEU A 220 -3.33 -17.79 4.88
CA LEU A 220 -3.65 -16.66 4.01
C LEU A 220 -2.51 -16.37 3.02
N ARG A 221 -1.25 -16.33 3.48
CA ARG A 221 -0.07 -16.14 2.62
C ARG A 221 0.09 -17.27 1.62
N GLY A 222 0.03 -18.52 2.08
CA GLY A 222 0.11 -19.69 1.22
C GLY A 222 -1.00 -19.74 0.17
N SER A 223 -2.18 -19.19 0.49
CA SER A 223 -3.33 -19.09 -0.42
C SER A 223 -3.25 -17.93 -1.41
N GLN A 224 -2.26 -17.04 -1.26
CA GLN A 224 -2.17 -15.75 -1.98
C GLN A 224 -3.40 -14.85 -1.73
N CYS A 225 -3.93 -14.91 -0.51
CA CYS A 225 -5.03 -14.08 -0.04
C CYS A 225 -4.51 -12.75 0.50
N THR A 226 -4.10 -11.85 -0.39
CA THR A 226 -3.45 -10.56 -0.06
C THR A 226 -4.38 -9.35 -0.17
N SER A 227 -5.67 -9.56 -0.44
CA SER A 227 -6.68 -8.51 -0.55
C SER A 227 -7.82 -8.73 0.44
N VAL A 228 -8.53 -7.67 0.82
CA VAL A 228 -9.70 -7.73 1.73
C VAL A 228 -10.70 -8.80 1.28
N LEU A 229 -11.02 -8.84 -0.02
CA LEU A 229 -12.00 -9.80 -0.56
C LEU A 229 -11.52 -11.25 -0.44
N ARG A 230 -10.23 -11.51 -0.73
CA ARG A 230 -9.63 -12.84 -0.61
C ARG A 230 -9.51 -13.29 0.85
N ILE A 231 -9.08 -12.40 1.74
CA ILE A 231 -8.97 -12.70 3.18
C ILE A 231 -10.36 -12.99 3.76
N ALA A 232 -11.37 -12.17 3.44
CA ALA A 232 -12.74 -12.41 3.88
C ALA A 232 -13.29 -13.75 3.35
N MET A 233 -13.07 -14.07 2.07
CA MET A 233 -13.51 -15.36 1.50
C MET A 233 -12.81 -16.54 2.17
N TRP A 234 -11.50 -16.43 2.38
CA TRP A 234 -10.70 -17.47 3.03
C TRP A 234 -11.20 -17.74 4.44
N LEU A 235 -11.34 -16.70 5.27
CA LEU A 235 -11.85 -16.84 6.63
C LEU A 235 -13.27 -17.43 6.66
N ALA A 236 -14.12 -17.06 5.70
CA ALA A 236 -15.48 -17.55 5.62
C ALA A 236 -15.57 -19.04 5.25
N GLN A 237 -14.82 -19.44 4.23
CA GLN A 237 -14.84 -20.82 3.73
C GLN A 237 -14.12 -21.75 4.71
N VAL A 238 -12.89 -21.40 5.10
CA VAL A 238 -12.05 -22.21 5.99
C VAL A 238 -12.65 -22.27 7.39
N GLY A 239 -13.18 -21.15 7.89
CA GLY A 239 -13.89 -21.13 9.17
C GLY A 239 -15.17 -21.98 9.15
N HIS A 240 -15.81 -22.18 8.00
CA HIS A 240 -16.94 -23.11 7.89
C HIS A 240 -16.49 -24.57 7.90
N GLU A 241 -15.47 -24.92 7.11
CA GLU A 241 -14.96 -26.31 7.01
C GLU A 241 -14.39 -26.84 8.34
N SER A 242 -13.89 -25.94 9.19
CA SER A 242 -13.21 -26.28 10.45
C SER A 242 -14.06 -26.11 11.70
N ASP A 243 -15.38 -25.94 11.55
CA ASP A 243 -16.30 -25.62 12.65
C ASP A 243 -15.81 -24.43 13.49
N ASN A 244 -15.67 -23.25 12.87
CA ASN A 244 -15.08 -22.05 13.49
C ASN A 244 -13.63 -22.22 13.96
N PHE A 245 -12.80 -22.96 13.23
CA PHE A 245 -11.41 -23.23 13.60
C PHE A 245 -11.26 -24.09 14.88
N GLU A 246 -12.32 -24.79 15.30
CA GLU A 246 -12.30 -25.73 16.44
C GLU A 246 -11.71 -27.09 16.05
N ALA A 247 -11.83 -27.49 14.78
CA ALA A 247 -11.45 -28.81 14.30
C ALA A 247 -10.29 -28.76 13.29
N THR A 248 -9.18 -29.42 13.62
CA THR A 248 -8.11 -29.79 12.66
C THR A 248 -8.23 -31.24 12.17
N GLU A 249 -9.21 -31.98 12.67
CA GLU A 249 -9.50 -33.36 12.33
C GLU A 249 -11.03 -33.57 12.37
N GLU A 250 -11.56 -34.32 11.40
CA GLU A 250 -12.96 -34.72 11.33
C GLU A 250 -13.43 -35.39 12.62
N TYR A 251 -14.61 -35.04 13.13
CA TYR A 251 -15.13 -35.63 14.37
C TYR A 251 -15.55 -37.10 14.20
N ASP A 252 -16.13 -37.46 13.06
CA ASP A 252 -16.51 -38.84 12.77
C ASP A 252 -15.27 -39.69 12.53
N LYS A 253 -15.24 -40.87 13.16
CA LYS A 253 -14.15 -41.85 13.04
C LYS A 253 -14.57 -43.10 12.30
N GLY A 254 -15.84 -43.21 11.92
CA GLY A 254 -16.41 -44.32 11.15
C GLY A 254 -15.94 -45.70 11.62
N ASP A 255 -15.21 -46.41 10.76
CA ASP A 255 -14.74 -47.78 11.03
C ASP A 255 -13.46 -47.87 11.87
N GLY A 256 -12.93 -46.74 12.36
CA GLY A 256 -11.72 -46.70 13.19
C GLY A 256 -10.41 -46.83 12.41
N GLY A 257 -10.43 -46.63 11.09
CA GLY A 257 -9.22 -46.65 10.25
C GLY A 257 -8.97 -47.99 9.56
N VAL A 258 -10.03 -48.75 9.28
CA VAL A 258 -9.96 -50.02 8.55
C VAL A 258 -9.93 -49.76 7.04
N THR A 259 -10.73 -48.83 6.53
CA THR A 259 -10.75 -48.46 5.11
C THR A 259 -9.98 -47.16 4.84
N GLU A 260 -9.56 -46.96 3.58
CA GLU A 260 -8.75 -45.79 3.18
C GLU A 260 -9.37 -44.45 3.62
N ARG A 261 -10.69 -44.31 3.48
CA ARG A 261 -11.43 -43.11 3.89
C ARG A 261 -11.23 -42.74 5.36
N TRP A 262 -11.09 -43.74 6.23
CA TRP A 262 -10.95 -43.55 7.68
C TRP A 262 -9.50 -43.58 8.14
N ILE A 263 -8.58 -44.20 7.37
CA ILE A 263 -7.14 -43.99 7.56
C ILE A 263 -6.78 -42.52 7.25
N TYR A 264 -7.28 -42.02 6.12
CA TYR A 264 -7.05 -40.66 5.60
C TYR A 264 -8.32 -39.80 5.71
N LEU A 265 -8.93 -39.80 6.89
CA LEU A 265 -10.09 -38.96 7.23
C LEU A 265 -9.76 -37.46 7.15
N GLY A 266 -10.78 -36.60 7.22
CA GLY A 266 -10.58 -35.15 7.06
C GLY A 266 -9.60 -34.56 8.08
N ARG A 267 -8.52 -33.92 7.61
CA ARG A 267 -7.56 -33.18 8.47
C ARG A 267 -7.21 -31.82 7.90
N THR A 268 -6.63 -30.95 8.73
CA THR A 268 -6.46 -29.51 8.50
C THR A 268 -7.79 -28.75 8.50
N TRP A 269 -7.75 -27.42 8.41
CA TRP A 269 -8.98 -26.63 8.44
C TRP A 269 -9.85 -26.75 7.18
N ILE A 270 -9.31 -27.25 6.07
CA ILE A 270 -10.09 -27.51 4.84
C ILE A 270 -10.51 -28.98 4.70
N GLN A 271 -10.24 -29.82 5.70
CA GLN A 271 -10.62 -31.24 5.73
C GLN A 271 -10.08 -32.04 4.53
N LEU A 272 -8.77 -31.94 4.26
CA LEU A 272 -8.08 -32.81 3.31
C LEU A 272 -8.36 -34.27 3.64
N THR A 273 -8.87 -35.01 2.66
CA THR A 273 -9.36 -36.39 2.81
C THR A 273 -8.82 -37.24 1.66
N TRP A 274 -8.68 -38.55 1.89
CA TRP A 274 -8.11 -39.56 0.98
C TRP A 274 -6.59 -39.56 0.91
N LYS A 275 -6.02 -40.72 0.60
CA LYS A 275 -4.57 -40.92 0.50
C LYS A 275 -3.93 -39.96 -0.51
N SER A 276 -4.62 -39.69 -1.61
CA SER A 276 -4.16 -38.81 -2.68
C SER A 276 -3.95 -37.37 -2.20
N ALA A 277 -4.86 -36.81 -1.39
CA ALA A 277 -4.72 -35.45 -0.87
C ALA A 277 -3.56 -35.35 0.14
N TYR A 278 -3.36 -36.38 0.95
CA TYR A 278 -2.25 -36.44 1.92
C TYR A 278 -0.89 -36.52 1.20
N ALA A 279 -0.79 -37.35 0.16
CA ALA A 279 0.41 -37.44 -0.67
C ALA A 279 0.69 -36.12 -1.41
N GLY A 280 -0.36 -35.51 -1.99
CA GLY A 280 -0.26 -34.23 -2.68
C GLY A 280 0.20 -33.10 -1.76
N PHE A 281 -0.38 -33.00 -0.57
CA PHE A 281 0.03 -32.01 0.43
C PHE A 281 1.46 -32.25 0.93
N GLY A 282 1.84 -33.49 1.21
CA GLY A 282 3.21 -33.83 1.61
C GLY A 282 4.24 -33.42 0.57
N LYS A 283 3.97 -33.70 -0.71
CA LYS A 283 4.81 -33.21 -1.82
C LYS A 283 4.84 -31.68 -1.88
N TRP A 284 3.69 -31.01 -1.78
CA TRP A 284 3.61 -29.55 -1.81
C TRP A 284 4.42 -28.88 -0.70
N CYS A 285 4.42 -29.47 0.51
CA CYS A 285 5.24 -29.05 1.63
C CYS A 285 6.73 -29.30 1.39
N CYS A 286 7.09 -30.46 0.82
CA CYS A 286 8.47 -30.81 0.51
C CYS A 286 9.08 -29.86 -0.54
N ASP A 287 8.33 -29.53 -1.59
CA ASP A 287 8.75 -28.59 -2.65
C ASP A 287 8.99 -27.17 -2.09
N ARG A 288 8.47 -26.87 -0.90
CA ARG A 288 8.61 -25.58 -0.20
C ARG A 288 9.54 -25.65 1.02
N GLY A 289 10.23 -26.77 1.21
CA GLY A 289 11.16 -26.97 2.33
C GLY A 289 10.52 -27.05 3.72
N LEU A 290 9.19 -27.22 3.80
CA LEU A 290 8.45 -27.30 5.08
C LEU A 290 8.57 -28.68 5.73
N VAL A 291 8.85 -29.71 4.93
CA VAL A 291 9.15 -31.08 5.36
C VAL A 291 10.25 -31.63 4.45
N THR A 292 10.93 -32.68 4.88
CA THR A 292 11.98 -33.35 4.11
C THR A 292 11.52 -34.63 3.40
N ASP A 293 10.45 -35.28 3.88
CA ASP A 293 9.84 -36.46 3.27
C ASP A 293 8.49 -36.10 2.63
N PRO A 294 8.33 -36.21 1.30
CA PRO A 294 7.06 -35.94 0.63
C PRO A 294 5.93 -36.92 1.01
N ASN A 295 6.26 -38.08 1.60
CA ASN A 295 5.29 -39.07 2.04
C ASN A 295 5.02 -39.03 3.55
N VAL A 296 5.51 -38.02 4.28
CA VAL A 296 5.38 -37.94 5.76
C VAL A 296 3.94 -38.12 6.25
N PHE A 297 2.97 -37.50 5.58
CA PHE A 297 1.55 -37.61 5.93
C PHE A 297 0.91 -38.90 5.41
N VAL A 298 1.47 -39.54 4.37
CA VAL A 298 1.00 -40.85 3.92
C VAL A 298 1.39 -41.94 4.92
N ASN A 299 2.64 -41.85 5.41
CA ASN A 299 3.24 -42.78 6.37
C ASN A 299 2.73 -42.57 7.79
N ASN A 300 2.39 -41.33 8.15
CA ASN A 300 1.83 -40.98 9.45
C ASN A 300 0.61 -40.04 9.29
N PRO A 301 -0.56 -40.57 8.88
CA PRO A 301 -1.75 -39.75 8.57
C PRO A 301 -2.21 -38.87 9.72
N ARG A 302 -2.12 -39.37 10.95
CA ARG A 302 -2.54 -38.63 12.15
C ARG A 302 -1.73 -37.35 12.36
N SER A 303 -0.48 -37.29 11.90
CA SER A 303 0.36 -36.09 12.03
C SER A 303 -0.22 -34.87 11.29
N LEU A 304 -1.06 -35.07 10.28
CA LEU A 304 -1.69 -33.98 9.53
C LEU A 304 -2.75 -33.21 10.37
N ALA A 305 -3.15 -33.73 11.54
CA ALA A 305 -4.06 -33.05 12.46
C ALA A 305 -3.38 -31.95 13.28
N GLY A 306 -2.05 -31.82 13.21
CA GLY A 306 -1.31 -30.77 13.91
C GLY A 306 -1.72 -29.37 13.47
N LEU A 307 -1.89 -28.45 14.44
CA LEU A 307 -2.32 -27.07 14.20
C LEU A 307 -1.42 -26.36 13.18
N GLN A 308 -0.11 -26.59 13.23
CA GLN A 308 0.86 -26.00 12.30
C GLN A 308 0.58 -26.31 10.82
N TRP A 309 -0.15 -27.39 10.53
CA TRP A 309 -0.56 -27.76 9.17
C TRP A 309 -1.96 -27.27 8.80
N ALA A 310 -2.74 -26.77 9.75
CA ALA A 310 -4.15 -26.49 9.56
C ALA A 310 -4.41 -25.40 8.52
N GLY A 311 -3.71 -24.27 8.61
CA GLY A 311 -3.75 -23.19 7.62
C GLY A 311 -3.06 -23.54 6.30
N LEU A 312 -1.95 -24.28 6.36
CA LEU A 312 -1.19 -24.67 5.16
C LEU A 312 -1.93 -25.71 4.32
N GLY A 313 -2.68 -26.64 4.94
CA GLY A 313 -3.55 -27.56 4.22
C GLY A 313 -4.66 -26.83 3.46
N ALA A 314 -5.23 -25.78 4.08
CA ALA A 314 -6.15 -24.89 3.39
C ALA A 314 -5.47 -24.17 2.22
N ALA A 315 -4.25 -23.65 2.39
CA ALA A 315 -3.48 -23.03 1.31
C ALA A 315 -3.20 -23.96 0.13
N TYR A 316 -2.81 -25.21 0.40
CA TYR A 316 -2.62 -26.23 -0.62
C TYR A 316 -3.90 -26.46 -1.42
N TYR A 317 -5.03 -26.75 -0.76
CA TYR A 317 -6.29 -26.93 -1.48
C TYR A 317 -6.67 -25.68 -2.28
N TRP A 318 -6.50 -24.51 -1.67
CA TRP A 318 -6.89 -23.22 -2.24
C TRP A 318 -6.17 -22.90 -3.55
N THR A 319 -4.87 -23.21 -3.61
CA THR A 319 -4.01 -22.89 -4.75
C THR A 319 -3.95 -23.99 -5.81
N GLU A 320 -4.09 -25.25 -5.42
CA GLU A 320 -3.98 -26.38 -6.33
C GLU A 320 -5.32 -26.82 -6.93
N THR A 321 -6.45 -26.40 -6.34
CA THR A 321 -7.78 -26.75 -6.87
C THR A 321 -8.21 -25.82 -7.99
N VAL A 322 -8.38 -26.40 -9.19
CA VAL A 322 -8.97 -25.73 -10.37
C VAL A 322 -10.22 -26.48 -10.82
N ARG A 323 -11.35 -25.78 -10.95
CA ARG A 323 -12.63 -26.32 -11.41
C ARG A 323 -13.08 -25.61 -12.69
N THR A 324 -12.62 -26.10 -13.84
CA THR A 324 -12.88 -25.50 -15.17
C THR A 324 -14.35 -25.44 -15.58
N GLN A 325 -15.24 -26.15 -14.87
CA GLN A 325 -16.69 -26.13 -15.11
C GLN A 325 -17.44 -25.06 -14.29
N ARG A 326 -16.73 -24.32 -13.43
CA ARG A 326 -17.32 -23.27 -12.60
C ARG A 326 -17.14 -21.91 -13.28
N LYS A 327 -18.01 -20.96 -12.93
CA LYS A 327 -17.97 -19.57 -13.44
C LYS A 327 -16.60 -18.91 -13.24
N TYR A 328 -15.96 -19.19 -12.11
CA TYR A 328 -14.56 -18.88 -11.83
C TYR A 328 -13.86 -20.21 -11.55
N HIS A 329 -12.67 -20.41 -12.12
CA HIS A 329 -12.01 -21.71 -12.06
C HIS A 329 -11.27 -21.93 -10.74
N THR A 330 -10.80 -20.85 -10.13
CA THR A 330 -10.02 -20.87 -8.89
C THR A 330 -10.75 -20.15 -7.75
N LEU A 331 -10.34 -20.46 -6.52
CA LEU A 331 -10.86 -19.77 -5.34
C LEU A 331 -10.44 -18.30 -5.29
N ASN A 332 -9.26 -17.95 -5.79
CA ASN A 332 -8.83 -16.56 -5.87
C ASN A 332 -9.67 -15.73 -6.86
N GLU A 333 -9.98 -16.26 -8.05
CA GLU A 333 -10.88 -15.58 -9.00
C GLU A 333 -12.29 -15.41 -8.42
N ALA A 334 -12.83 -16.45 -7.77
CA ALA A 334 -14.14 -16.36 -7.12
C ALA A 334 -14.13 -15.33 -5.97
N SER A 335 -13.03 -15.26 -5.23
CA SER A 335 -12.84 -14.31 -4.14
C SER A 335 -12.75 -12.87 -4.64
N ASP A 336 -11.99 -12.61 -5.71
CA ASP A 336 -11.84 -11.28 -6.31
C ASP A 336 -13.18 -10.73 -6.83
N ALA A 337 -14.05 -11.62 -7.29
CA ALA A 337 -15.41 -11.27 -7.68
C ALA A 337 -16.42 -11.18 -6.52
N GLY A 338 -16.01 -11.50 -5.28
CA GLY A 338 -16.90 -11.59 -4.12
C GLY A 338 -17.98 -12.68 -4.23
N ASP A 339 -17.77 -13.69 -5.08
CA ASP A 339 -18.79 -14.69 -5.43
C ASP A 339 -18.72 -15.90 -4.47
N VAL A 340 -19.35 -15.73 -3.29
CA VAL A 340 -19.37 -16.75 -2.23
C VAL A 340 -20.01 -18.06 -2.70
N LEU A 341 -21.02 -17.98 -3.58
CA LEU A 341 -21.68 -19.16 -4.14
C LEU A 341 -20.69 -20.01 -4.93
N VAL A 342 -19.92 -19.40 -5.85
CA VAL A 342 -18.94 -20.12 -6.66
C VAL A 342 -17.81 -20.67 -5.79
N ALA A 343 -17.31 -19.90 -4.82
CA ALA A 343 -16.29 -20.38 -3.88
C ALA A 343 -16.78 -21.62 -3.09
N THR A 344 -18.03 -21.61 -2.61
CA THR A 344 -18.64 -22.77 -1.95
C THR A 344 -18.76 -23.97 -2.89
N GLN A 345 -19.14 -23.76 -4.15
CA GLN A 345 -19.22 -24.82 -5.15
C GLN A 345 -17.87 -25.41 -5.53
N ILE A 346 -16.78 -24.63 -5.45
CA ILE A 346 -15.41 -25.11 -5.68
C ILE A 346 -14.96 -26.02 -4.53
N ILE A 347 -15.23 -25.63 -3.29
CA ILE A 347 -14.79 -26.38 -2.10
C ILE A 347 -15.67 -27.60 -1.86
N ASN A 348 -16.98 -27.41 -1.81
CA ASN A 348 -17.91 -28.45 -1.38
C ASN A 348 -18.52 -29.25 -2.55
N GLY A 349 -18.37 -28.78 -3.80
CA GLY A 349 -19.00 -29.39 -4.96
C GLY A 349 -20.49 -29.01 -5.15
N GLY A 350 -21.10 -28.37 -4.17
CA GLY A 350 -22.49 -27.89 -4.18
C GLY A 350 -22.66 -26.60 -3.37
N THR A 351 -23.79 -26.45 -2.69
CA THR A 351 -24.11 -25.23 -1.91
C THR A 351 -24.25 -25.51 -0.41
N ASN A 352 -23.72 -26.63 0.09
CA ASN A 352 -23.88 -26.99 1.49
C ASN A 352 -23.20 -25.95 2.40
N GLY A 353 -23.95 -25.50 3.41
CA GLY A 353 -23.49 -24.50 4.35
C GLY A 353 -23.33 -23.09 3.77
N LEU A 354 -23.85 -22.83 2.56
CA LEU A 354 -23.82 -21.48 1.98
C LEU A 354 -24.59 -20.47 2.84
N GLU A 355 -25.81 -20.85 3.22
CA GLU A 355 -26.72 -20.05 4.05
C GLU A 355 -26.76 -20.55 5.50
N ASP A 356 -27.24 -19.71 6.40
CA ASP A 356 -27.41 -20.04 7.81
C ASP A 356 -28.37 -21.22 8.00
N THR A 357 -28.07 -22.09 8.96
CA THR A 357 -28.92 -23.27 9.25
C THR A 357 -28.88 -23.57 10.74
N ASN A 358 -30.04 -23.80 11.36
CA ASN A 358 -30.16 -24.14 12.78
C ASN A 358 -29.43 -23.17 13.73
N GLY A 359 -29.49 -21.86 13.43
CA GLY A 359 -28.83 -20.81 14.22
C GLY A 359 -27.30 -20.77 14.06
N ARG A 360 -26.72 -21.61 13.19
CA ARG A 360 -25.29 -21.57 12.86
C ARG A 360 -25.07 -20.72 11.61
N PRO A 361 -24.07 -19.81 11.62
CA PRO A 361 -23.78 -18.96 10.47
C PRO A 361 -23.19 -19.77 9.31
N GLY A 362 -23.79 -19.65 8.14
CA GLY A 362 -23.29 -20.16 6.87
C GLY A 362 -22.15 -19.32 6.32
N ARG A 363 -21.59 -19.74 5.18
CA ARG A 363 -20.44 -19.11 4.53
C ARG A 363 -20.73 -17.66 4.14
N ARG A 364 -21.96 -17.33 3.70
CA ARG A 364 -22.34 -15.96 3.34
C ARG A 364 -22.29 -15.02 4.54
N THR A 365 -22.84 -15.45 5.69
CA THR A 365 -22.81 -14.66 6.92
C THR A 365 -21.40 -14.45 7.43
N ARG A 366 -20.55 -15.48 7.36
CA ARG A 366 -19.13 -15.39 7.74
C ARG A 366 -18.36 -14.43 6.82
N TYR A 367 -18.61 -14.50 5.51
CA TYR A 367 -17.99 -13.61 4.54
C TYR A 367 -18.35 -12.16 4.79
N ASN A 368 -19.64 -11.86 4.98
CA ASN A 368 -20.11 -10.50 5.26
C ASN A 368 -19.55 -9.95 6.58
N ARG A 369 -19.44 -10.80 7.61
CA ARG A 369 -18.81 -10.43 8.90
C ARG A 369 -17.35 -10.02 8.73
N ALA A 370 -16.56 -10.84 8.03
CA ALA A 370 -15.16 -10.52 7.77
C ALA A 370 -15.03 -9.28 6.89
N LEU A 371 -15.79 -9.20 5.80
CA LEU A 371 -15.76 -8.10 4.84
C LEU A 371 -16.06 -6.73 5.49
N ALA A 372 -16.93 -6.69 6.51
CA ALA A 372 -17.29 -5.46 7.22
C ALA A 372 -16.09 -4.79 7.94
N LEU A 373 -14.98 -5.51 8.15
CA LEU A 373 -13.77 -4.95 8.76
C LEU A 373 -12.86 -4.21 7.75
N GLY A 374 -13.09 -4.38 6.45
CA GLY A 374 -12.35 -3.68 5.40
C GLY A 374 -10.84 -3.88 5.49
N ASP A 375 -10.09 -2.78 5.41
CA ASP A 375 -8.62 -2.80 5.37
C ASP A 375 -7.97 -3.34 6.66
N GLN A 376 -8.71 -3.43 7.78
CA GLN A 376 -8.20 -4.08 8.99
C GLN A 376 -7.83 -5.54 8.72
N LEU A 377 -8.49 -6.23 7.79
CA LEU A 377 -8.15 -7.62 7.43
C LEU A 377 -6.72 -7.78 6.91
N LEU A 378 -6.13 -6.74 6.32
CA LEU A 378 -4.79 -6.81 5.76
C LEU A 378 -3.72 -7.07 6.83
N THR A 379 -3.99 -6.70 8.09
CA THR A 379 -3.07 -6.95 9.21
C THR A 379 -2.93 -8.44 9.55
N LEU A 380 -3.84 -9.30 9.06
CA LEU A 380 -3.77 -10.75 9.24
C LEU A 380 -2.70 -11.41 8.37
N THR A 381 -2.17 -10.68 7.38
CA THR A 381 -1.14 -11.20 6.46
C THR A 381 0.25 -10.65 6.74
N THR A 382 0.34 -9.53 7.44
CA THR A 382 1.58 -8.89 7.89
C THR A 382 2.16 -9.66 9.08
N GLN A 383 3.39 -10.18 8.98
CA GLN A 383 4.03 -10.84 10.12
C GLN A 383 4.39 -9.84 11.22
N SER A 384 4.12 -10.21 12.47
CA SER A 384 4.94 -9.78 13.59
C SER A 384 6.27 -10.53 13.50
N GLY A 385 7.30 -9.93 12.87
CA GLY A 385 8.65 -10.51 12.82
C GLY A 385 9.26 -10.74 11.44
N ASP A 386 8.68 -10.21 10.35
CA ASP A 386 9.50 -9.94 9.16
C ASP A 386 10.37 -8.71 9.51
N ASP A 387 11.61 -8.96 9.91
CA ASP A 387 12.72 -8.00 9.95
C ASP A 387 13.03 -7.55 8.50
N ASP A 388 12.05 -6.92 7.86
CA ASP A 388 12.30 -6.00 6.77
C ASP A 388 13.16 -4.89 7.37
N PHE A 389 14.37 -4.67 6.85
CA PHE A 389 15.23 -3.55 7.30
C PHE A 389 14.44 -2.24 7.39
N MET A 390 13.42 -2.09 6.54
CA MET A 390 12.49 -0.97 6.56
C MET A 390 11.53 -0.97 7.76
N SER A 391 11.09 -2.11 8.31
CA SER A 391 10.16 -2.19 9.45
C SER A 391 10.80 -1.77 10.79
N ALA A 392 12.13 -1.86 10.90
CA ALA A 392 12.90 -1.31 12.02
C ALA A 392 12.99 0.22 12.00
N LEU A 393 12.73 0.83 10.84
CA LEU A 393 12.73 2.27 10.65
C LEU A 393 11.30 2.81 10.76
N ASN A 394 11.13 3.88 11.51
CA ASN A 394 9.89 4.64 11.48
C ASN A 394 9.71 5.30 10.09
N ALA A 395 8.50 5.77 9.79
CA ALA A 395 8.19 6.32 8.47
C ALA A 395 9.10 7.50 8.04
N ASP A 396 9.63 8.26 8.99
CA ASP A 396 10.55 9.36 8.70
C ASP A 396 11.96 8.83 8.39
N GLU A 397 12.42 7.83 9.14
CA GLU A 397 13.69 7.15 8.87
C GLU A 397 13.65 6.41 7.51
N GLN A 398 12.53 5.78 7.15
CA GLN A 398 12.35 5.17 5.83
C GLN A 398 12.39 6.22 4.69
N ARG A 399 11.76 7.38 4.90
CA ARG A 399 11.78 8.50 3.93
C ARG A 399 13.14 9.17 3.86
N GLU A 400 13.84 9.27 4.98
CA GLU A 400 15.19 9.78 5.05
C GLU A 400 16.12 8.86 4.24
N VAL A 401 16.03 7.55 4.43
CA VAL A 401 16.74 6.56 3.61
C VAL A 401 16.40 6.73 2.13
N LEU A 402 15.12 6.82 1.76
CA LEU A 402 14.72 7.04 0.36
C LEU A 402 15.25 8.38 -0.19
N ASN A 403 15.28 9.44 0.61
CA ASN A 403 15.78 10.75 0.21
C ASN A 403 17.30 10.71 0.00
N LEU A 404 18.04 10.10 0.93
CA LEU A 404 19.48 9.89 0.80
C LEU A 404 19.81 9.06 -0.45
N LEU A 405 19.04 8.00 -0.73
CA LEU A 405 19.19 7.21 -1.95
C LEU A 405 18.93 8.03 -3.22
N ARG A 406 17.91 8.92 -3.21
CA ARG A 406 17.65 9.83 -4.34
C ARG A 406 18.75 10.87 -4.52
N VAL A 407 19.28 11.42 -3.43
CA VAL A 407 20.45 12.32 -3.45
C VAL A 407 21.65 11.61 -4.07
N LEU A 408 21.88 10.35 -3.69
CA LEU A 408 22.99 9.57 -4.22
C LEU A 408 22.81 9.23 -5.71
N ALA A 409 21.64 8.73 -6.10
CA ALA A 409 21.49 8.00 -7.36
C ALA A 409 20.50 8.63 -8.37
N LYS A 410 19.76 9.69 -8.01
CA LYS A 410 18.69 10.24 -8.87
C LYS A 410 18.85 11.72 -9.19
N ILE A 411 19.42 12.52 -8.29
CA ILE A 411 19.54 13.96 -8.46
C ILE A 411 20.88 14.29 -9.13
N PRO A 412 20.90 14.88 -10.34
CA PRO A 412 22.14 15.31 -10.97
C PRO A 412 22.59 16.68 -10.44
N TYR A 413 23.89 16.85 -10.22
CA TYR A 413 24.52 18.04 -9.65
C TYR A 413 25.45 18.73 -10.67
N PRO A 414 25.64 20.06 -10.59
CA PRO A 414 26.64 20.75 -11.39
C PRO A 414 28.06 20.51 -10.85
N SER A 415 29.07 20.66 -11.72
CA SER A 415 30.47 20.62 -11.31
C SER A 415 30.78 21.71 -10.29
N ARG A 416 31.50 21.35 -9.23
CA ARG A 416 32.00 22.32 -8.22
C ARG A 416 33.39 22.87 -8.56
N SER A 417 34.01 22.40 -9.64
CA SER A 417 35.32 22.88 -10.06
C SER A 417 35.27 24.37 -10.41
N PRO A 418 36.26 25.18 -9.98
CA PRO A 418 36.41 26.56 -10.46
C PRO A 418 36.80 26.60 -11.95
N LEU A 419 37.21 25.48 -12.55
CA LEU A 419 37.59 25.34 -13.96
C LEU A 419 36.48 24.72 -14.82
N ARG A 420 35.25 24.56 -14.30
CA ARG A 420 34.10 24.03 -15.05
C ARG A 420 33.85 24.85 -16.33
N ARG A 421 33.47 24.20 -17.43
CA ARG A 421 33.31 24.91 -18.71
C ARG A 421 32.11 25.87 -18.66
N LEU A 422 32.15 26.92 -19.48
CA LEU A 422 31.02 27.83 -19.60
C LEU A 422 29.80 27.08 -20.15
N GLY A 423 28.68 27.15 -19.43
CA GLY A 423 27.43 26.46 -19.81
C GLY A 423 27.40 24.95 -19.54
N GLU A 424 28.28 24.40 -18.68
CA GLU A 424 28.37 22.95 -18.44
C GLU A 424 27.10 22.30 -17.89
N GLY A 425 26.26 23.05 -17.17
CA GLY A 425 25.03 22.54 -16.58
C GLY A 425 25.29 21.49 -15.49
N ASN A 426 24.33 20.58 -15.30
CA ASN A 426 24.48 19.44 -14.40
C ASN A 426 25.32 18.35 -15.07
N ILE A 427 26.26 17.77 -14.33
CA ILE A 427 27.22 16.78 -14.86
C ILE A 427 26.74 15.34 -14.66
N ASP A 428 26.37 14.95 -13.44
CA ASP A 428 25.87 13.60 -13.12
C ASP A 428 25.31 13.58 -11.68
N THR A 429 24.76 12.43 -11.26
CA THR A 429 24.40 12.09 -9.88
C THR A 429 25.64 11.87 -9.01
N ILE A 430 25.52 11.84 -7.68
CA ILE A 430 26.68 11.59 -6.80
C ILE A 430 27.29 10.20 -7.06
N ALA A 431 26.46 9.17 -7.25
CA ALA A 431 26.93 7.85 -7.61
C ALA A 431 27.65 7.84 -8.97
N GLY A 432 27.10 8.54 -9.96
CA GLY A 432 27.73 8.72 -11.27
C GLY A 432 29.06 9.48 -11.19
N ILE A 433 29.14 10.54 -10.37
CA ILE A 433 30.38 11.27 -10.11
C ILE A 433 31.43 10.33 -9.51
N GLY A 434 31.09 9.46 -8.55
CA GLY A 434 32.03 8.49 -7.99
C GLY A 434 32.59 7.51 -9.02
N LEU A 435 31.76 7.00 -9.94
CA LEU A 435 32.20 6.15 -11.05
C LEU A 435 33.08 6.92 -12.04
N ASN A 436 32.74 8.18 -12.33
CA ASN A 436 33.54 9.04 -13.19
C ASN A 436 34.88 9.42 -12.53
N GLU A 437 34.91 9.58 -11.20
CA GLU A 437 36.13 9.80 -10.44
C GLU A 437 37.06 8.58 -10.52
N ASP A 438 36.55 7.37 -10.29
CA ASP A 438 37.33 6.14 -10.52
C ASP A 438 37.95 6.13 -11.93
N GLY A 439 37.13 6.30 -12.97
CA GLY A 439 37.61 6.28 -14.36
C GLY A 439 38.67 7.35 -14.67
N ASN A 440 38.51 8.58 -14.19
CA ASN A 440 39.43 9.68 -14.49
C ASN A 440 40.68 9.69 -13.60
N VAL A 441 40.53 9.36 -12.32
CA VAL A 441 41.66 9.28 -11.37
C VAL A 441 42.55 8.09 -11.74
N HIS A 442 41.97 6.97 -12.15
CA HIS A 442 42.73 5.83 -12.64
C HIS A 442 43.68 6.25 -13.77
N VAL A 443 43.19 6.99 -14.77
CA VAL A 443 44.03 7.52 -15.86
C VAL A 443 45.16 8.41 -15.35
N LEU A 444 44.86 9.35 -14.42
CA LEU A 444 45.87 10.24 -13.86
C LEU A 444 46.96 9.45 -13.10
N VAL A 445 46.55 8.48 -12.27
CA VAL A 445 47.46 7.64 -11.49
C VAL A 445 48.31 6.78 -12.42
N SER A 446 47.73 6.19 -13.48
CA SER A 446 48.50 5.40 -14.46
C SER A 446 49.57 6.24 -15.16
N ILE A 447 49.30 7.51 -15.47
CA ILE A 447 50.31 8.42 -16.02
C ILE A 447 51.44 8.66 -15.01
N LEU A 448 51.10 8.96 -13.75
CA LEU A 448 52.09 9.25 -12.71
C LEU A 448 52.96 8.03 -12.38
N LEU A 449 52.34 6.86 -12.21
CA LEU A 449 53.05 5.59 -11.96
C LEU A 449 53.92 5.19 -13.16
N GLY A 450 53.41 5.34 -14.37
CA GLY A 450 54.20 5.10 -15.58
C GLY A 450 55.40 6.04 -15.70
N LEU A 451 55.26 7.32 -15.33
CA LEU A 451 56.37 8.30 -15.33
C LEU A 451 57.48 7.98 -14.34
N VAL A 452 57.14 7.38 -13.18
CA VAL A 452 58.13 6.93 -12.19
C VAL A 452 58.66 5.52 -12.48
N GLY A 453 58.11 4.84 -13.50
CA GLY A 453 58.57 3.55 -13.96
C GLY A 453 58.02 2.36 -13.19
N ASP A 454 56.78 2.42 -12.69
CA ASP A 454 56.10 1.26 -12.13
C ASP A 454 55.88 0.18 -13.22
N PRO A 455 56.46 -1.03 -13.08
CA PRO A 455 56.46 -2.02 -14.16
C PRO A 455 55.06 -2.56 -14.48
N ASN A 456 54.23 -2.80 -13.46
CA ASN A 456 52.87 -3.34 -13.68
C ASN A 456 52.00 -2.34 -14.45
N THR A 457 52.08 -1.05 -14.10
CA THR A 457 51.34 0.00 -14.80
C THR A 457 51.80 0.14 -16.25
N LEU A 458 53.11 0.02 -16.51
CA LEU A 458 53.65 0.08 -17.87
C LEU A 458 53.20 -1.13 -18.71
N ASP A 459 53.16 -2.32 -18.12
CA ASP A 459 52.65 -3.53 -18.76
C ASP A 459 51.15 -3.41 -19.07
N ASP A 460 50.33 -2.94 -18.13
CA ASP A 460 48.88 -2.72 -18.33
C ASP A 460 48.61 -1.71 -19.45
N LEU A 461 49.40 -0.62 -19.52
CA LEU A 461 49.31 0.38 -20.59
C LEU A 461 49.73 -0.21 -21.94
N ALA A 462 50.76 -1.06 -21.99
CA ALA A 462 51.20 -1.74 -23.19
C ALA A 462 50.16 -2.76 -23.68
N GLU A 463 49.61 -3.57 -22.78
CA GLU A 463 48.52 -4.51 -23.07
C GLU A 463 47.31 -3.78 -23.67
N LEU A 464 46.87 -2.69 -23.05
CA LEU A 464 45.73 -1.92 -23.54
C LEU A 464 46.03 -1.24 -24.88
N ALA A 465 47.26 -0.76 -25.08
CA ALA A 465 47.70 -0.23 -26.37
C ALA A 465 47.70 -1.31 -27.46
N ASP A 466 47.99 -2.56 -27.13
CA ASP A 466 47.98 -3.69 -28.06
C ASP A 466 46.63 -4.41 -28.15
N ALA A 467 45.60 -3.93 -27.45
CA ALA A 467 44.28 -4.55 -27.42
C ALA A 467 43.71 -4.91 -28.79
N ASP A 468 43.21 -6.14 -28.92
CA ASP A 468 42.53 -6.67 -30.10
C ASP A 468 41.07 -6.18 -30.15
N LEU A 469 40.81 -5.18 -30.98
CA LEU A 469 39.48 -4.58 -31.11
C LEU A 469 38.44 -5.49 -31.77
N THR A 470 38.86 -6.61 -32.37
CA THR A 470 37.91 -7.62 -32.86
C THR A 470 37.30 -8.42 -31.71
N LYS A 471 38.07 -8.62 -30.63
CA LYS A 471 37.61 -9.26 -29.40
C LYS A 471 37.02 -8.27 -28.40
N PHE A 472 37.57 -7.05 -28.35
CA PHE A 472 37.19 -6.01 -27.39
C PHE A 472 36.86 -4.69 -28.10
N PRO A 473 35.74 -4.63 -28.84
CA PRO A 473 35.40 -3.48 -29.68
C PRO A 473 35.16 -2.19 -28.88
N ASP A 474 34.73 -2.29 -27.63
CA ASP A 474 34.51 -1.19 -26.70
C ASP A 474 35.81 -0.51 -26.22
N ARG A 475 36.96 -1.15 -26.40
CA ARG A 475 38.26 -0.67 -25.90
C ARG A 475 38.98 0.28 -26.86
N ALA A 476 38.40 0.61 -28.02
CA ALA A 476 39.01 1.48 -29.02
C ALA A 476 39.48 2.84 -28.46
N GLY A 477 38.67 3.46 -27.59
CA GLY A 477 39.03 4.72 -26.92
C GLY A 477 40.18 4.57 -25.92
N GLY A 478 40.14 3.50 -25.12
CA GLY A 478 41.18 3.17 -24.14
C GLY A 478 42.53 2.87 -24.81
N LYS A 479 42.52 2.06 -25.87
CA LYS A 479 43.70 1.76 -26.70
C LYS A 479 44.39 3.03 -27.22
N ALA A 480 43.61 3.94 -27.82
CA ALA A 480 44.14 5.19 -28.34
C ALA A 480 44.71 6.10 -27.24
N LEU A 481 44.11 6.10 -26.05
CA LEU A 481 44.60 6.86 -24.91
C LEU A 481 45.89 6.26 -24.33
N ALA A 482 45.96 4.95 -24.15
CA ALA A 482 47.14 4.24 -23.66
C ALA A 482 48.36 4.50 -24.54
N HIS A 483 48.22 4.42 -25.87
CA HIS A 483 49.28 4.80 -26.81
C HIS A 483 49.80 6.23 -26.58
N ARG A 484 48.90 7.21 -26.42
CA ARG A 484 49.31 8.61 -26.17
C ARG A 484 50.03 8.77 -24.84
N ILE A 485 49.59 8.05 -23.80
CA ILE A 485 50.23 8.06 -22.49
C ILE A 485 51.65 7.48 -22.57
N LEU A 486 51.84 6.34 -23.23
CA LEU A 486 53.16 5.73 -23.42
C LEU A 486 54.11 6.64 -24.20
N VAL A 487 53.62 7.30 -25.27
CA VAL A 487 54.40 8.30 -26.02
C VAL A 487 54.78 9.50 -25.14
N PHE A 488 53.85 9.97 -24.31
CA PHE A 488 54.12 11.04 -23.36
C PHE A 488 55.19 10.64 -22.34
N ILE A 489 55.08 9.45 -21.73
CA ILE A 489 56.08 8.90 -20.79
C ILE A 489 57.44 8.80 -21.48
N ALA A 490 57.50 8.25 -22.70
CA ALA A 490 58.74 8.13 -23.48
C ALA A 490 59.41 9.49 -23.74
N THR A 491 58.61 10.55 -23.88
CA THR A 491 59.12 11.91 -24.11
C THR A 491 59.70 12.52 -22.83
N ILE A 492 59.07 12.26 -21.68
CA ILE A 492 59.43 12.90 -20.40
C ILE A 492 60.50 12.11 -19.63
N ASN A 493 60.43 10.78 -19.65
CA ASN A 493 61.35 9.92 -18.93
C ASN A 493 61.66 8.63 -19.75
N PRO A 494 62.44 8.72 -20.83
CA PRO A 494 62.66 7.59 -21.74
C PRO A 494 63.34 6.38 -21.10
N THR A 495 64.05 6.55 -19.98
CA THR A 495 64.80 5.47 -19.31
C THR A 495 63.90 4.46 -18.62
N VAL A 496 62.68 4.82 -18.24
CA VAL A 496 61.73 3.90 -17.58
C VAL A 496 61.15 2.86 -18.54
N LEU A 497 61.19 3.13 -19.84
CA LEU A 497 60.76 2.20 -20.89
C LEU A 497 61.89 1.29 -21.38
N GLN A 498 63.14 1.50 -20.93
CA GLN A 498 64.30 0.70 -21.33
C GLN A 498 64.42 -0.62 -20.54
N GLY A 499 63.52 -0.88 -19.58
CA GLY A 499 63.48 -2.11 -18.77
C GLY A 499 62.34 -3.09 -19.09
N VAL A 500 61.47 -2.79 -20.07
CA VAL A 500 60.27 -3.60 -20.38
C VAL A 500 60.49 -4.56 -21.58
N THR A 501 61.74 -4.73 -22.01
CA THR A 501 62.11 -5.81 -22.94
C THR A 501 63.20 -6.69 -22.34
N ALA A 502 62.78 -7.76 -21.67
CA ALA A 502 63.54 -8.99 -21.48
C ALA A 502 62.58 -10.18 -21.43
#